data_AF-A0A5J5A416-F1
#
_entry.id   AF-A0A5J5A416-F1
#
_cell.length_a   1.000
_cell.length_b   1.000
_cell.length_c   1.000
_cell.angle_alpha   90.00
_cell.angle_beta   90.00
_cell.angle_gamma   90.00
#
_symmetry.space_group_name_H-M   'P 1'
#
loop_
_entity.id
_entity.type
_entity.pdbx_description
1 polymer ?
#
loop_
_entity_poly.entity_id
_entity_poly.type
_entity_poly.pdbx_seq_one_letter_code
_entity_poly.pdbx_strand_id
1 'polypeptide(L)'
;MGICISTASSEIHETDGGHENVVYYQETVSGNEIQRLGSLCSQQGSKGSNQDAAILYQVMDKEIKLLENLDCSCSGTTAVIVIKQGGDLVIANLGDSRAVLGTITENGLMAVQLTTDLKPDLPMEADRIKKSNGRVIALKEEPHIQRVWLPHEDTPGLAMSRAFGDFILKNHGIIAIPDVSFRCLTSNDQFLVLATDGVWDVLSNNEVALIVSLAESEEAAARAVIDAAIAAWNKKFPTSTRDDCTVVCLFLQKMQHLLPDKLHCSLDAFIEIAFENHLV
;
A
#
# COMPACT_ATOMS: atom_id res chain seq x y z
N MET A 1 -9.50 2.58 12.60
CA MET A 1 -9.10 2.93 11.22
C MET A 1 -8.15 4.10 11.32
N GLY A 2 -6.85 3.85 11.18
CA GLY A 2 -5.83 4.88 11.14
C GLY A 2 -5.03 4.69 9.87
N ILE A 3 -5.00 5.71 9.04
CA ILE A 3 -3.98 5.89 8.01
C ILE A 3 -2.80 6.58 8.72
N CYS A 4 -1.57 6.13 8.51
CA CYS A 4 -0.37 6.62 9.21
C CYS A 4 0.46 7.55 8.31
N ILE A 5 -0.07 8.74 7.96
CA ILE A 5 0.61 9.71 7.07
C ILE A 5 1.93 10.16 7.69
N SER A 6 3.05 9.63 7.18
CA SER A 6 4.40 10.03 7.58
C SER A 6 5.11 10.68 6.40
N THR A 7 5.31 11.99 6.51
CA THR A 7 6.19 12.78 5.64
C THR A 7 7.48 13.07 6.41
N ALA A 8 8.63 12.64 5.88
CA ALA A 8 9.92 13.05 6.40
C ALA A 8 10.37 14.34 5.68
N SER A 9 10.59 15.41 6.46
CA SER A 9 11.24 16.65 6.00
C SER A 9 12.53 16.84 6.80
N SER A 10 13.64 17.17 6.14
CA SER A 10 14.88 17.54 6.81
C SER A 10 14.82 18.99 7.29
N GLU A 11 14.13 19.26 8.39
CA GLU A 11 14.37 20.53 9.11
C GLU A 11 15.64 20.36 9.96
N ILE A 12 16.75 20.87 9.41
CA ILE A 12 18.09 20.79 10.00
C ILE A 12 18.15 21.71 11.25
N HIS A 13 18.36 21.12 12.43
CA HIS A 13 19.29 21.72 13.38
C HIS A 13 20.63 21.03 13.23
N GLU A 14 21.66 21.83 12.92
CA GLU A 14 23.03 21.40 12.69
C GLU A 14 23.50 20.46 13.80
N THR A 15 23.67 19.18 13.48
CA THR A 15 24.61 18.32 14.20
C THR A 15 25.36 17.47 13.19
N ASP A 16 26.68 17.50 13.35
CA ASP A 16 27.70 16.97 12.47
C ASP A 16 27.73 15.43 12.53
N GLY A 17 27.73 14.78 11.35
CA GLY A 17 28.15 13.38 11.20
C GLY A 17 27.06 12.31 11.14
N GLY A 18 26.71 11.90 9.91
CA GLY A 18 26.00 10.64 9.62
C GLY A 18 24.61 10.86 9.02
N HIS A 19 24.40 10.43 7.77
CA HIS A 19 23.07 10.38 7.16
C HIS A 19 22.24 9.27 7.83
N GLU A 20 21.61 9.60 8.96
CA GLU A 20 20.67 8.73 9.67
C GLU A 20 19.25 9.02 9.18
N ASN A 21 18.59 8.01 8.58
CA ASN A 21 17.18 8.11 8.22
C ASN A 21 16.34 7.50 9.34
N VAL A 22 15.82 8.34 10.24
CA VAL A 22 14.87 7.93 11.28
C VAL A 22 13.45 8.08 10.74
N VAL A 23 12.76 6.95 10.54
CA VAL A 23 11.33 6.89 10.21
C VAL A 23 10.54 6.90 11.51
N TYR A 24 9.64 7.88 11.67
CA TYR A 24 8.71 7.94 12.80
C TYR A 24 7.34 7.41 12.38
N TYR A 25 6.81 6.47 13.16
CA TYR A 25 5.44 5.97 13.01
C TYR A 25 4.53 6.73 13.99
N GLN A 26 3.47 7.32 13.47
CA GLN A 26 2.53 8.12 14.25
C GLN A 26 1.12 7.60 14.02
N GLU A 27 0.48 7.11 15.08
CA GLU A 27 -0.95 6.85 15.06
C GLU A 27 -1.69 8.11 15.53
N THR A 28 -2.70 8.52 14.77
CA THR A 28 -3.66 9.54 15.21
C THR A 28 -4.85 8.82 15.81
N VAL A 29 -4.88 8.69 17.13
CA VAL A 29 -6.05 8.14 17.84
C VAL A 29 -7.10 9.25 17.93
N SER A 30 -8.38 8.89 17.78
CA SER A 30 -9.51 9.82 17.83
C SER A 30 -9.47 10.69 19.09
N GLY A 31 -8.99 11.93 18.94
CA GLY A 31 -8.79 12.88 20.04
C GLY A 31 -7.43 13.57 20.07
N ASN A 32 -6.90 14.07 18.95
CA ASN A 32 -5.70 14.92 18.83
C ASN A 32 -4.40 14.49 19.56
N GLU A 33 -4.35 13.33 20.21
CA GLU A 33 -3.14 12.78 20.79
C GLU A 33 -2.41 11.94 19.72
N ILE A 34 -1.21 12.40 19.36
CA ILE A 34 -0.29 11.67 18.49
C ILE A 34 0.47 10.67 19.37
N GLN A 35 0.21 9.39 19.20
CA GLN A 35 0.99 8.34 19.87
C GLN A 35 2.11 7.87 18.91
N ARG A 36 3.37 8.05 19.34
CA ARG A 36 4.53 7.52 18.60
C ARG A 36 4.60 6.01 18.84
N LEU A 37 4.21 5.22 17.84
CA LEU A 37 4.20 3.75 17.92
C LEU A 37 5.62 3.17 17.90
N GLY A 38 6.57 3.87 17.28
CA GLY A 38 7.98 3.48 17.23
C GLY A 38 8.81 4.45 16.41
N SER A 39 10.11 4.22 16.37
CA SER A 39 11.02 4.90 15.44
C SER A 39 12.00 3.87 14.89
N LEU A 40 12.10 3.78 13.56
CA LEU A 40 13.02 2.87 12.90
C LEU A 40 14.12 3.68 12.21
N CYS A 41 15.36 3.42 12.59
CA CYS A 41 16.53 4.01 11.94
C CYS A 41 17.07 3.02 10.91
N SER A 42 17.15 3.44 9.64
CA SER A 42 17.87 2.69 8.61
C SER A 42 19.09 3.49 8.14
N GLN A 43 20.23 2.83 8.07
CA GLN A 43 21.46 3.38 7.48
C GLN A 43 21.75 2.63 6.18
N GLN A 44 21.78 3.36 5.07
CA GLN A 44 22.00 2.79 3.74
C GLN A 44 23.34 2.05 3.67
N GLY A 45 23.28 0.73 3.48
CA GLY A 45 24.45 -0.10 3.21
C GLY A 45 24.85 -0.09 1.73
N SER A 46 25.87 -0.87 1.36
CA SER A 46 26.30 -1.03 -0.05
C SER A 46 25.37 -1.92 -0.89
N LYS A 47 24.25 -2.39 -0.33
CA LYS A 47 23.19 -3.14 -1.00
C LYS A 47 21.97 -2.23 -1.03
N GLY A 48 21.46 -1.91 -2.22
CA GLY A 48 20.51 -0.80 -2.45
C GLY A 48 19.17 -0.87 -1.70
N SER A 49 18.37 0.18 -1.88
CA SER A 49 17.14 0.58 -1.16
C SER A 49 16.06 -0.49 -0.97
N ASN A 50 16.11 -1.58 -1.72
CA ASN A 50 15.09 -2.65 -1.68
C ASN A 50 15.13 -3.48 -0.39
N GLN A 51 16.28 -3.53 0.31
CA GLN A 51 16.39 -4.30 1.55
C GLN A 51 15.69 -3.62 2.71
N ASP A 52 15.77 -2.29 2.77
CA ASP A 52 15.23 -1.48 3.87
C ASP A 52 13.70 -1.58 3.91
N ALA A 53 13.03 -1.54 2.75
CA ALA A 53 11.59 -1.75 2.67
C ALA A 53 11.21 -3.16 3.15
N ALA A 54 11.91 -4.22 2.72
CA ALA A 54 11.61 -5.57 3.18
C ALA A 54 11.85 -5.74 4.70
N ILE A 55 12.90 -5.11 5.25
CA ILE A 55 13.18 -5.10 6.69
C ILE A 55 12.06 -4.37 7.45
N LEU A 56 11.58 -3.24 6.93
CA LEU A 56 10.48 -2.45 7.50
C LEU A 56 9.25 -3.34 7.75
N TYR A 57 8.84 -4.09 6.72
CA TYR A 57 7.69 -4.98 6.81
C TYR A 57 7.94 -6.10 7.85
N GLN A 58 9.11 -6.73 7.82
CA GLN A 58 9.42 -7.80 8.77
C GLN A 58 9.48 -7.33 10.24
N VAL A 59 9.94 -6.11 10.48
CA VAL A 59 9.94 -5.51 11.82
C VAL A 59 8.51 -5.21 12.25
N MET A 60 7.71 -4.57 11.39
CA MET A 60 6.31 -4.25 11.69
C MET A 60 5.48 -5.50 12.02
N ASP A 61 5.58 -6.58 11.24
CA ASP A 61 4.83 -7.83 11.51
C ASP A 61 5.23 -8.47 12.85
N LYS A 62 6.51 -8.36 13.23
CA LYS A 62 7.00 -8.85 14.53
C LYS A 62 6.51 -7.98 15.67
N GLU A 63 6.53 -6.66 15.51
CA GLU A 63 6.06 -5.72 16.53
C GLU A 63 4.55 -5.89 16.78
N ILE A 64 3.74 -6.02 15.72
CA ILE A 64 2.31 -6.30 15.82
C ILE A 64 2.06 -7.58 16.64
N LYS A 65 2.87 -8.63 16.43
CA LYS A 65 2.76 -9.89 17.19
C LYS A 65 3.03 -9.74 18.69
N LEU A 66 3.84 -8.76 19.08
CA LEU A 66 4.25 -8.54 20.47
C LEU A 66 3.28 -7.64 21.24
N LEU A 67 2.26 -7.07 20.58
CA LEU A 67 1.24 -6.26 21.24
C LEU A 67 0.32 -7.15 22.08
N GLU A 68 0.53 -7.17 23.40
CA GLU A 68 -0.21 -8.05 24.34
C GLU A 68 -1.73 -7.77 24.42
N ASN A 69 -2.19 -6.61 23.93
CA ASN A 69 -3.59 -6.18 24.02
C ASN A 69 -4.37 -6.28 22.69
N LEU A 70 -3.78 -6.87 21.64
CA LEU A 70 -4.39 -6.92 20.31
C LEU A 70 -4.39 -8.35 19.77
N ASP A 71 -5.57 -8.94 19.57
CA ASP A 71 -5.69 -10.26 18.92
C ASP A 71 -5.65 -10.12 17.39
N CYS A 72 -4.45 -10.28 16.83
CA CYS A 72 -4.22 -10.30 15.38
C CYS A 72 -4.18 -11.72 14.79
N SER A 73 -4.79 -12.71 15.46
CA SER A 73 -4.79 -14.09 14.96
C SER A 73 -5.52 -14.21 13.62
N CYS A 74 -6.68 -13.56 13.50
CA CYS A 74 -7.51 -13.47 12.28
C CYS A 74 -7.76 -12.02 11.85
N SER A 75 -6.95 -11.08 12.35
CA SER A 75 -6.99 -9.69 11.93
C SER A 75 -5.66 -9.33 11.31
N GLY A 76 -5.74 -8.75 10.12
CA GLY A 76 -4.59 -8.38 9.32
C GLY A 76 -4.89 -7.23 8.40
N THR A 77 -3.86 -6.80 7.67
CA THR A 77 -3.94 -5.63 6.80
C THR A 77 -3.00 -5.73 5.60
N THR A 78 -3.43 -5.13 4.49
CA THR A 78 -2.59 -4.85 3.32
C THR A 78 -1.65 -3.69 3.61
N ALA A 79 -0.62 -3.53 2.77
CA ALA A 79 0.22 -2.33 2.77
C ALA A 79 0.91 -2.16 1.42
N VAL A 80 0.57 -1.07 0.74
CA VAL A 80 1.32 -0.55 -0.41
C VAL A 80 2.08 0.70 0.00
N ILE A 81 3.39 0.74 -0.29
CA ILE A 81 4.29 1.83 0.06
C ILE A 81 5.02 2.29 -1.18
N VAL A 82 5.07 3.61 -1.39
CA VAL A 82 5.92 4.23 -2.40
C VAL A 82 6.91 5.18 -1.72
N ILE A 83 8.20 4.92 -1.93
CA ILE A 83 9.29 5.80 -1.52
C ILE A 83 9.79 6.50 -2.78
N LYS A 84 9.73 7.83 -2.80
CA LYS A 84 10.28 8.65 -3.87
C LYS A 84 11.58 9.29 -3.41
N GLN A 85 12.63 9.20 -4.22
CA GLN A 85 13.89 9.89 -3.99
C GLN A 85 14.35 10.52 -5.31
N GLY A 86 14.21 11.84 -5.43
CA GLY A 86 14.45 12.52 -6.71
C GLY A 86 13.52 11.98 -7.79
N GLY A 87 14.08 11.43 -8.88
CA GLY A 87 13.33 10.77 -9.95
C GLY A 87 13.05 9.30 -9.72
N ASP A 88 13.57 8.69 -8.65
CA ASP A 88 13.48 7.26 -8.42
C ASP A 88 12.33 6.91 -7.49
N LEU A 89 11.64 5.81 -7.80
CA LEU A 89 10.59 5.19 -6.97
C LEU A 89 11.02 3.79 -6.55
N VAL A 90 10.88 3.51 -5.26
CA VAL A 90 10.86 2.15 -4.70
C VAL A 90 9.43 1.88 -4.25
N ILE A 91 8.82 0.83 -4.80
CA ILE A 91 7.44 0.44 -4.47
C ILE A 91 7.50 -0.90 -3.76
N ALA A 92 6.84 -1.01 -2.61
CA ALA A 92 6.69 -2.26 -1.88
C ALA A 92 5.19 -2.55 -1.70
N ASN A 93 4.74 -3.74 -2.09
CA ASN A 93 3.36 -4.16 -1.95
C ASN A 93 3.22 -5.43 -1.10
N LEU A 94 2.22 -5.43 -0.23
CA LEU A 94 1.79 -6.56 0.56
C LEU A 94 0.26 -6.61 0.53
N GLY A 95 -0.29 -7.67 -0.06
CA GLY A 95 -1.72 -7.80 -0.26
C GLY A 95 -2.18 -7.28 -1.62
N ASP A 96 -3.40 -6.79 -1.69
CA ASP A 96 -4.15 -6.45 -2.90
C ASP A 96 -4.57 -4.98 -3.00
N SER A 97 -4.12 -4.14 -2.05
CA SER A 97 -3.95 -2.72 -2.33
C SER A 97 -3.03 -2.52 -3.54
N ARG A 98 -3.24 -1.44 -4.30
CA ARG A 98 -2.57 -1.24 -5.59
C ARG A 98 -2.08 0.18 -5.77
N ALA A 99 -0.88 0.31 -6.35
CA ALA A 99 -0.34 1.57 -6.84
C ALA A 99 -0.40 1.63 -8.38
N VAL A 100 -0.84 2.77 -8.90
CA VAL A 100 -1.00 3.06 -10.33
C VAL A 100 -0.35 4.40 -10.65
N LEU A 101 0.35 4.45 -11.77
CA LEU A 101 0.95 5.66 -12.33
C LEU A 101 0.15 6.15 -13.53
N GLY A 102 -0.23 7.42 -13.52
CA GLY A 102 -0.74 8.13 -14.70
C GLY A 102 0.42 8.71 -15.49
N THR A 103 0.57 8.31 -16.76
CA THR A 103 1.64 8.78 -17.65
C THR A 103 1.07 9.20 -19.00
N ILE A 104 1.65 10.23 -19.62
CA ILE A 104 1.26 10.67 -20.97
C ILE A 104 2.08 9.90 -22.00
N THR A 105 1.38 9.25 -22.91
CA THR A 105 1.95 8.56 -24.07
C THR A 105 1.56 9.29 -25.36
N GLU A 106 2.06 8.82 -26.50
CA GLU A 106 1.63 9.30 -27.82
C GLU A 106 0.11 9.16 -28.04
N ASN A 107 -0.52 8.19 -27.36
CA ASN A 107 -1.96 7.92 -27.42
C ASN A 107 -2.76 8.65 -26.33
N GLY A 108 -2.13 9.56 -25.59
CA GLY A 108 -2.74 10.27 -24.46
C GLY A 108 -2.44 9.62 -23.11
N LEU A 109 -3.28 9.92 -22.11
CA LEU A 109 -3.15 9.42 -20.75
C LEU A 109 -3.28 7.89 -20.71
N MET A 110 -2.31 7.24 -20.06
CA MET A 110 -2.30 5.81 -19.82
C MET A 110 -2.08 5.53 -18.33
N ALA A 111 -2.85 4.60 -17.78
CA ALA A 111 -2.63 4.07 -16.44
C ALA A 111 -1.65 2.88 -16.49
N VAL A 112 -0.58 2.95 -15.72
CA VAL A 112 0.42 1.89 -15.57
C VAL A 112 0.37 1.37 -14.14
N GLN A 113 -0.06 0.12 -13.97
CA GLN A 113 -0.05 -0.53 -12.67
C GLN A 113 1.40 -0.81 -12.23
N LEU A 114 1.76 -0.38 -11.02
CA LEU A 114 3.12 -0.50 -10.48
C LEU A 114 3.31 -1.72 -9.57
N THR A 115 2.21 -2.26 -9.03
CA THR A 115 2.20 -3.38 -8.09
C THR A 115 1.42 -4.57 -8.65
N THR A 116 1.77 -5.77 -8.24
CA THR A 116 0.91 -6.95 -8.48
C THR A 116 0.00 -7.14 -7.27
N ASP A 117 -1.30 -7.25 -7.46
CA ASP A 117 -2.23 -7.62 -6.40
C ASP A 117 -1.95 -9.07 -5.99
N LEU A 118 -1.51 -9.28 -4.75
CA LEU A 118 -1.00 -10.57 -4.29
C LEU A 118 -2.15 -11.51 -3.90
N LYS A 119 -2.96 -11.89 -4.89
CA LYS A 119 -4.11 -12.79 -4.71
C LYS A 119 -3.68 -14.27 -4.55
N PRO A 120 -4.45 -15.11 -3.83
CA PRO A 120 -4.08 -16.50 -3.51
C PRO A 120 -3.88 -17.43 -4.71
N ASP A 121 -4.44 -17.11 -5.87
CA ASP A 121 -4.42 -17.92 -7.08
C ASP A 121 -3.28 -17.61 -8.04
N LEU A 122 -2.47 -16.58 -7.74
CA LEU A 122 -1.20 -16.37 -8.43
C LEU A 122 -0.33 -17.62 -8.29
N PRO A 123 0.27 -18.15 -9.38
CA PRO A 123 0.93 -19.45 -9.35
C PRO A 123 1.97 -19.62 -8.22
N MET A 124 2.83 -18.62 -8.02
CA MET A 124 3.86 -18.65 -6.98
C MET A 124 3.27 -18.58 -5.55
N GLU A 125 2.19 -17.82 -5.38
CA GLU A 125 1.51 -17.67 -4.10
C GLU A 125 0.74 -18.95 -3.75
N ALA A 126 -0.03 -19.48 -4.70
CA ALA A 126 -0.79 -20.72 -4.57
C ALA A 126 0.12 -21.91 -4.27
N ASP A 127 1.27 -22.00 -4.94
CA ASP A 127 2.26 -23.05 -4.70
C ASP A 127 2.85 -22.95 -3.29
N ARG A 128 3.17 -21.74 -2.82
CA ARG A 128 3.66 -21.51 -1.45
C ARG A 128 2.60 -21.93 -0.42
N ILE A 129 1.36 -21.50 -0.60
CA ILE A 129 0.24 -21.81 0.31
C ILE A 129 0.03 -23.32 0.42
N LYS A 130 -0.05 -24.02 -0.72
CA LYS A 130 -0.24 -25.48 -0.76
C LYS A 130 0.93 -26.24 -0.13
N LYS A 131 2.18 -25.80 -0.37
CA LYS A 131 3.38 -26.39 0.25
C LYS A 131 3.41 -26.19 1.77
N SER A 132 2.78 -25.13 2.27
CA SER A 132 2.59 -24.86 3.70
C SER A 132 1.30 -25.45 4.28
N ASN A 133 0.68 -26.42 3.59
CA ASN A 133 -0.55 -27.10 4.01
C ASN A 133 -1.79 -26.19 4.09
N GLY A 134 -1.72 -24.95 3.56
CA GLY A 134 -2.89 -24.09 3.39
C GLY A 134 -3.72 -24.51 2.17
N ARG A 135 -4.98 -24.10 2.14
CA ARG A 135 -5.87 -24.34 0.98
C ARG A 135 -6.14 -23.04 0.23
N VAL A 136 -6.19 -23.12 -1.10
CA VAL A 136 -6.61 -22.03 -1.98
C VAL A 136 -7.88 -22.46 -2.69
N ILE A 137 -9.02 -21.92 -2.26
CA ILE A 137 -10.35 -22.29 -2.75
C ILE A 137 -11.25 -21.05 -2.70
N ALA A 138 -12.13 -20.89 -3.70
CA ALA A 138 -13.16 -19.86 -3.69
C ALA A 138 -14.43 -20.32 -2.94
N LEU A 139 -15.20 -19.37 -2.42
CA LEU A 139 -16.56 -19.64 -1.95
C LEU A 139 -17.46 -20.02 -3.14
N LYS A 140 -18.52 -20.80 -2.89
CA LYS A 140 -19.44 -21.21 -3.96
C LYS A 140 -20.20 -20.03 -4.54
N GLU A 141 -20.51 -19.06 -3.68
CA GLU A 141 -21.23 -17.82 -3.98
C GLU A 141 -20.33 -16.81 -4.72
N GLU A 142 -18.99 -16.92 -4.54
CA GLU A 142 -17.98 -16.01 -5.10
C GLU A 142 -16.88 -16.80 -5.83
N PRO A 143 -17.20 -17.52 -6.92
CA PRO A 143 -16.24 -18.44 -7.56
C PRO A 143 -15.01 -17.76 -8.17
N HIS A 144 -15.04 -16.43 -8.29
CA HIS A 144 -13.97 -15.59 -8.82
C HIS A 144 -13.01 -15.07 -7.74
N ILE A 145 -13.34 -15.21 -6.45
CA ILE A 145 -12.53 -14.73 -5.33
C ILE A 145 -11.88 -15.93 -4.65
N GLN A 146 -10.58 -16.11 -4.91
CA GLN A 146 -9.81 -17.20 -4.33
C GLN A 146 -9.35 -16.79 -2.93
N ARG A 147 -9.54 -17.70 -1.97
CA ARG A 147 -9.29 -17.43 -0.55
C ARG A 147 -8.34 -18.46 0.05
N VAL A 148 -7.56 -18.03 1.04
CA VAL A 148 -6.69 -18.87 1.85
C VAL A 148 -7.43 -19.37 3.08
N TRP A 149 -7.38 -20.68 3.28
CA TRP A 149 -8.05 -21.36 4.40
C TRP A 149 -7.08 -22.25 5.16
N LEU A 150 -7.41 -22.51 6.43
CA LEU A 150 -6.77 -23.55 7.22
C LEU A 150 -6.91 -24.94 6.57
N PRO A 151 -5.99 -25.88 6.84
CA PRO A 151 -5.96 -27.19 6.20
C PRO A 151 -7.27 -28.00 6.33
N HIS A 152 -7.95 -27.87 7.48
CA HIS A 152 -9.10 -28.71 7.85
C HIS A 152 -10.34 -27.90 8.25
N GLU A 153 -10.29 -26.57 8.12
CA GLU A 153 -11.35 -25.68 8.55
C GLU A 153 -11.56 -24.58 7.52
N ASP A 154 -12.82 -24.26 7.21
CA ASP A 154 -13.20 -23.15 6.33
C ASP A 154 -13.16 -21.81 7.10
N THR A 155 -12.00 -21.51 7.68
CA THR A 155 -11.68 -20.25 8.36
C THR A 155 -10.19 -19.89 8.14
N PRO A 156 -9.80 -18.59 8.15
CA PRO A 156 -10.67 -17.42 8.11
C PRO A 156 -11.20 -17.09 6.70
N GLY A 157 -10.55 -17.56 5.63
CA GLY A 157 -10.96 -17.26 4.25
C GLY A 157 -10.40 -15.95 3.71
N LEU A 158 -9.09 -15.75 3.87
CA LEU A 158 -8.40 -14.52 3.50
C LEU A 158 -8.29 -14.38 1.97
N ALA A 159 -8.75 -13.26 1.39
CA ALA A 159 -8.80 -13.03 -0.07
C ALA A 159 -7.46 -12.57 -0.69
N MET A 160 -6.39 -12.53 0.11
CA MET A 160 -5.03 -12.16 -0.26
C MET A 160 -4.02 -13.17 0.28
N SER A 161 -2.81 -13.18 -0.28
CA SER A 161 -1.77 -14.18 0.01
C SER A 161 -0.60 -13.65 0.85
N ARG A 162 -0.55 -12.34 1.07
CA ARG A 162 0.46 -11.66 1.89
C ARG A 162 -0.21 -10.55 2.67
N ALA A 163 0.05 -10.48 3.96
CA ALA A 163 -0.56 -9.51 4.87
C ALA A 163 0.31 -9.35 6.12
N PHE A 164 0.15 -8.22 6.81
CA PHE A 164 0.50 -8.10 8.21
C PHE A 164 -0.59 -8.73 9.07
N GLY A 165 -0.25 -9.21 10.26
CA GLY A 165 -1.24 -9.88 11.12
C GLY A 165 -1.64 -11.25 10.54
N ASP A 166 -2.90 -11.66 10.64
CA ASP A 166 -3.38 -12.98 10.19
C ASP A 166 -2.49 -14.13 10.69
N PHE A 167 -2.07 -14.07 11.95
CA PHE A 167 -1.05 -14.96 12.50
C PHE A 167 -1.45 -16.44 12.43
N ILE A 168 -2.74 -16.75 12.44
CA ILE A 168 -3.25 -18.11 12.28
C ILE A 168 -2.88 -18.73 10.93
N LEU A 169 -2.74 -17.91 9.88
CA LEU A 169 -2.43 -18.34 8.52
C LEU A 169 -0.93 -18.22 8.16
N LYS A 170 -0.08 -17.65 9.02
CA LYS A 170 1.36 -17.48 8.73
C LYS A 170 2.08 -18.81 8.50
N ASN A 171 1.70 -19.85 9.24
CA ASN A 171 2.21 -21.21 9.06
C ASN A 171 1.58 -21.94 7.85
N HIS A 172 0.62 -21.29 7.18
CA HIS A 172 -0.15 -21.83 6.06
C HIS A 172 0.05 -21.03 4.76
N GLY A 173 1.18 -20.30 4.68
CA GLY A 173 1.66 -19.68 3.46
C GLY A 173 1.33 -18.20 3.30
N ILE A 174 0.64 -17.59 4.27
CA ILE A 174 0.61 -16.12 4.38
C ILE A 174 1.96 -15.63 4.89
N ILE A 175 2.50 -14.59 4.27
CA ILE A 175 3.80 -14.01 4.63
C ILE A 175 3.72 -12.49 4.68
N ALA A 176 4.51 -11.86 5.54
CA ALA A 176 4.72 -10.41 5.58
C ALA A 176 5.99 -9.98 4.80
N ILE A 177 6.24 -10.62 3.65
CA ILE A 177 7.36 -10.29 2.77
C ILE A 177 6.78 -9.54 1.55
N PRO A 178 7.06 -8.24 1.38
CA PRO A 178 6.49 -7.48 0.28
C PRO A 178 7.07 -7.91 -1.07
N ASP A 179 6.31 -7.70 -2.13
CA ASP A 179 6.86 -7.63 -3.48
C ASP A 179 7.43 -6.22 -3.70
N VAL A 180 8.71 -6.12 -4.08
CA VAL A 180 9.43 -4.85 -4.17
C VAL A 180 9.86 -4.61 -5.60
N SER A 181 9.47 -3.46 -6.15
CA SER A 181 9.83 -3.02 -7.50
C SER A 181 10.47 -1.65 -7.47
N PHE A 182 11.24 -1.36 -8.53
CA PHE A 182 11.91 -0.09 -8.72
C PHE A 182 11.49 0.53 -10.05
N ARG A 183 11.28 1.85 -10.07
CA ARG A 183 10.96 2.58 -11.29
C ARG A 183 11.61 3.95 -11.28
N CYS A 184 12.23 4.32 -12.40
CA CYS A 184 12.65 5.70 -12.62
C CYS A 184 11.50 6.47 -13.30
N LEU A 185 11.17 7.64 -12.75
CA LEU A 185 10.18 8.56 -13.29
C LEU A 185 10.72 9.27 -14.53
N THR A 186 9.78 9.62 -15.40
CA THR A 186 10.03 10.41 -16.61
C THR A 186 9.25 11.73 -16.55
N SER A 187 9.57 12.67 -17.42
CA SER A 187 8.80 13.92 -17.57
C SER A 187 7.34 13.70 -17.99
N ASN A 188 7.03 12.52 -18.52
CA ASN A 188 5.68 12.15 -18.95
C ASN A 188 4.81 11.64 -17.79
N ASP A 189 5.41 11.32 -16.65
CA ASP A 189 4.71 10.81 -15.49
C ASP A 189 4.02 11.97 -14.75
N GLN A 190 2.69 11.88 -14.61
CA GLN A 190 1.85 12.99 -14.15
C GLN A 190 1.50 12.87 -12.68
N PHE A 191 1.06 11.69 -12.24
CA PHE A 191 0.55 11.45 -10.89
C PHE A 191 0.66 9.97 -10.51
N LEU A 192 0.69 9.71 -9.20
CA LEU A 192 0.55 8.38 -8.61
C LEU A 192 -0.79 8.27 -7.88
N VAL A 193 -1.39 7.09 -7.91
CA VAL A 193 -2.60 6.74 -7.17
C VAL A 193 -2.33 5.46 -6.39
N LEU A 194 -2.51 5.51 -5.07
CA LEU A 194 -2.50 4.34 -4.20
C LEU A 194 -3.92 4.17 -3.65
N ALA A 195 -4.49 2.98 -3.73
CA ALA A 195 -5.84 2.75 -3.21
C ALA A 195 -6.02 1.32 -2.70
N THR A 196 -7.03 1.13 -1.85
CA THR A 196 -7.50 -0.18 -1.37
C THR A 196 -8.38 -0.88 -2.40
N ASP A 197 -8.66 -2.17 -2.19
CA ASP A 197 -9.47 -2.97 -3.12
C ASP A 197 -10.93 -2.47 -3.19
N GLY A 198 -11.45 -1.83 -2.14
CA GLY A 198 -12.71 -1.11 -2.18
C GLY A 198 -12.83 -0.10 -3.33
N VAL A 199 -11.71 0.42 -3.86
CA VAL A 199 -11.69 1.19 -5.12
C VAL A 199 -11.48 0.26 -6.32
N TRP A 200 -10.47 -0.61 -6.29
CA TRP A 200 -10.01 -1.38 -7.45
C TRP A 200 -10.93 -2.53 -7.89
N ASP A 201 -11.79 -3.02 -7.00
CA ASP A 201 -12.78 -4.06 -7.30
C ASP A 201 -13.93 -3.50 -8.15
N VAL A 202 -14.17 -2.20 -8.06
CA VAL A 202 -15.29 -1.54 -8.75
C VAL A 202 -14.87 -0.60 -9.88
N LEU A 203 -13.66 -0.04 -9.84
CA LEU A 203 -13.12 0.84 -10.87
C LEU A 203 -11.84 0.27 -11.50
N SER A 204 -11.71 0.39 -12.81
CA SER A 204 -10.48 0.04 -13.52
C SER A 204 -9.39 1.11 -13.36
N ASN A 205 -8.13 0.71 -13.57
CA ASN A 205 -6.98 1.62 -13.53
C ASN A 205 -7.16 2.84 -14.44
N ASN A 206 -7.71 2.64 -15.64
CA ASN A 206 -7.93 3.72 -16.62
C ASN A 206 -9.07 4.66 -16.21
N GLU A 207 -10.14 4.14 -15.60
CA GLU A 207 -11.23 4.98 -15.07
C GLU A 207 -10.71 5.88 -13.94
N VAL A 208 -9.95 5.32 -13.00
CA VAL A 208 -9.34 6.09 -11.90
C VAL A 208 -8.35 7.13 -12.45
N ALA A 209 -7.47 6.74 -13.37
CA ALA A 209 -6.53 7.69 -13.98
C ALA A 209 -7.25 8.83 -14.70
N LEU A 210 -8.34 8.55 -15.43
CA LEU A 210 -9.14 9.57 -16.08
C LEU A 210 -9.76 10.54 -15.06
N ILE A 211 -10.37 10.03 -13.99
CA ILE A 211 -10.95 10.86 -12.92
C ILE A 211 -9.89 11.78 -12.31
N VAL A 212 -8.72 11.22 -11.96
CA VAL A 212 -7.62 11.97 -11.34
C VAL A 212 -7.08 13.03 -12.30
N SER A 213 -6.98 12.73 -13.60
CA SER A 213 -6.47 13.69 -14.60
C SER A 213 -7.38 14.91 -14.85
N LEU A 214 -8.68 14.79 -14.54
CA LEU A 214 -9.67 15.85 -14.70
C LEU A 214 -9.80 16.72 -13.45
N ALA A 215 -9.18 16.32 -12.34
CA ALA A 215 -9.28 17.02 -11.07
C ALA A 215 -8.30 18.20 -10.97
N GLU A 216 -8.74 19.27 -10.31
CA GLU A 216 -7.95 20.50 -10.14
C GLU A 216 -6.95 20.41 -8.96
N SER A 217 -7.22 19.53 -7.99
CA SER A 217 -6.37 19.29 -6.83
C SER A 217 -6.36 17.82 -6.41
N GLU A 218 -5.36 17.45 -5.61
CA GLU A 218 -5.16 16.14 -5.02
C GLU A 218 -6.36 15.72 -4.16
N GLU A 219 -6.91 16.64 -3.37
CA GLU A 219 -8.09 16.39 -2.54
C GLU A 219 -9.35 16.21 -3.38
N ALA A 220 -9.50 17.01 -4.44
CA ALA A 220 -10.62 16.89 -5.37
C ALA A 220 -10.55 15.55 -6.15
N ALA A 221 -9.34 15.15 -6.54
CA ALA A 221 -9.08 13.88 -7.21
C ALA A 221 -9.46 12.70 -6.31
N ALA A 222 -8.95 12.68 -5.07
CA ALA A 222 -9.25 11.63 -4.11
C ALA A 222 -10.76 11.52 -3.87
N ARG A 223 -11.44 12.65 -3.63
CA ARG A 223 -12.90 12.67 -3.43
C ARG A 223 -13.66 12.15 -4.63
N ALA A 224 -13.30 12.59 -5.84
CA ALA A 224 -13.97 12.16 -7.07
C ALA A 224 -13.81 10.64 -7.32
N VAL A 225 -12.65 10.07 -7.00
CA VAL A 225 -12.42 8.62 -7.09
C VAL A 225 -13.29 7.87 -6.08
N ILE A 226 -13.37 8.34 -4.84
CA ILE A 226 -14.25 7.73 -3.82
C ILE A 226 -15.72 7.81 -4.23
N ASP A 227 -16.20 8.98 -4.68
CA ASP A 227 -17.59 9.14 -5.12
C ASP A 227 -17.92 8.20 -6.29
N ALA A 228 -17.00 8.05 -7.24
CA ALA A 228 -17.14 7.12 -8.36
C ALA A 228 -17.16 5.66 -7.89
N ALA A 229 -16.29 5.28 -6.95
CA ALA A 229 -16.26 3.93 -6.40
C ALA A 229 -17.57 3.60 -5.67
N ILE A 230 -18.07 4.51 -4.83
CA ILE A 230 -19.35 4.36 -4.13
C ILE A 230 -20.51 4.19 -5.13
N ALA A 231 -20.56 5.00 -6.17
CA ALA A 231 -21.58 4.87 -7.22
C ALA A 231 -21.47 3.52 -7.95
N ALA A 232 -20.26 3.05 -8.23
CA ALA A 232 -20.02 1.77 -8.88
C ALA A 232 -20.41 0.58 -8.00
N TRP A 233 -20.13 0.62 -6.69
CA TRP A 233 -20.59 -0.36 -5.71
C TRP A 233 -22.12 -0.48 -5.69
N ASN A 234 -22.82 0.65 -5.54
CA ASN A 234 -24.29 0.67 -5.53
C ASN A 234 -24.91 0.11 -6.81
N LYS A 235 -24.20 0.22 -7.94
CA LYS A 235 -24.65 -0.29 -9.25
C LYS A 235 -24.33 -1.78 -9.44
N LYS A 236 -23.12 -2.22 -9.11
CA LYS A 236 -22.65 -3.61 -9.32
C LYS A 236 -23.20 -4.55 -8.26
N PHE A 237 -23.29 -4.10 -7.01
CA PHE A 237 -23.59 -4.92 -5.85
C PHE A 237 -24.66 -4.25 -4.96
N PRO A 238 -25.89 -4.02 -5.46
CA PRO A 238 -26.91 -3.22 -4.78
C PRO A 238 -27.39 -3.79 -3.44
N THR A 239 -27.13 -5.06 -3.18
CA THR A 239 -27.55 -5.79 -1.98
C THR A 239 -26.38 -6.19 -1.09
N SER A 240 -25.13 -5.92 -1.51
CA SER A 240 -23.94 -6.28 -0.75
C SER A 240 -23.51 -5.13 0.16
N THR A 241 -22.83 -5.47 1.26
CA THR A 241 -22.10 -4.49 2.03
C THR A 241 -20.96 -3.95 1.18
N ARG A 242 -20.83 -2.61 1.15
CA ARG A 242 -19.73 -1.94 0.48
C ARG A 242 -18.47 -2.04 1.32
N ASP A 243 -17.33 -2.23 0.67
CA ASP A 243 -16.05 -2.18 1.36
C ASP A 243 -15.63 -0.75 1.75
N ASP A 244 -14.59 -0.65 2.57
CA ASP A 244 -13.93 0.61 2.85
C ASP A 244 -13.15 1.08 1.62
N CYS A 245 -13.36 2.34 1.24
CA CYS A 245 -12.70 2.92 0.07
C CYS A 245 -11.68 3.95 0.55
N THR A 246 -10.39 3.68 0.33
CA THR A 246 -9.31 4.63 0.61
C THR A 246 -8.50 4.88 -0.66
N VAL A 247 -8.15 6.14 -0.91
CA VAL A 247 -7.32 6.54 -2.06
C VAL A 247 -6.40 7.70 -1.68
N VAL A 248 -5.17 7.64 -2.17
CA VAL A 248 -4.18 8.71 -2.12
C VAL A 248 -3.81 9.08 -3.55
N CYS A 249 -3.90 10.36 -3.89
CA CYS A 249 -3.53 10.90 -5.20
C CYS A 249 -2.35 11.86 -5.02
N LEU A 250 -1.23 11.61 -5.70
CA LEU A 250 -0.02 12.43 -5.65
C LEU A 250 0.32 12.99 -7.02
N PHE A 251 0.36 14.31 -7.19
CA PHE A 251 0.66 14.95 -8.48
C PHE A 251 2.16 15.24 -8.57
N LEU A 252 2.85 14.62 -9.54
CA LEU A 252 4.31 14.65 -9.67
C LEU A 252 4.82 15.98 -10.24
N GLN A 253 4.04 16.64 -11.10
CA GLN A 253 4.45 17.89 -11.75
C GLN A 253 4.39 19.12 -10.82
N LYS A 254 3.45 19.15 -9.86
CA LYS A 254 3.36 20.26 -8.89
C LYS A 254 4.58 20.32 -7.95
N MET A 255 5.27 19.19 -7.73
CA MET A 255 6.46 19.13 -6.89
C MET A 255 7.71 19.78 -7.51
N GLN A 256 7.75 19.99 -8.83
CA GLN A 256 8.91 20.60 -9.50
C GLN A 256 8.97 22.13 -9.33
N HIS A 257 7.85 22.78 -8.95
CA HIS A 257 7.77 24.25 -8.83
C HIS A 257 8.02 24.78 -7.40
N LEU A 258 8.21 23.92 -6.42
CA LEU A 258 8.36 24.30 -5.00
C LEU A 258 9.81 24.40 -4.51
N LEU A 259 10.81 24.10 -5.35
CA LEU A 259 12.23 24.15 -4.98
C LEU A 259 13.03 25.06 -5.95
N PRO A 260 13.72 26.10 -5.47
CA PRO A 260 14.69 26.82 -6.28
C PRO A 260 15.90 25.94 -6.61
N ASP A 261 16.52 26.16 -7.77
CA ASP A 261 17.65 25.44 -8.41
C ASP A 261 18.96 25.28 -7.60
N LYS A 262 18.95 25.48 -6.28
CA LYS A 262 20.14 25.40 -5.42
C LYS A 262 19.85 24.62 -4.15
N LEU A 263 19.65 23.31 -4.26
CA LEU A 263 20.14 22.32 -3.30
C LEU A 263 20.01 20.94 -3.97
N HIS A 264 21.03 20.52 -4.72
CA HIS A 264 21.16 19.12 -5.15
C HIS A 264 21.51 18.27 -3.92
N CYS A 265 20.49 17.80 -3.20
CA CYS A 265 20.43 16.62 -2.32
C CYS A 265 19.26 16.81 -1.33
N SER A 266 18.02 16.88 -1.82
CA SER A 266 16.84 16.75 -0.96
C SER A 266 16.23 15.36 -1.14
N LEU A 267 16.14 14.61 -0.04
CA LEU A 267 15.31 13.41 0.06
C LEU A 267 13.85 13.86 0.02
N ASP A 268 13.33 14.08 -1.19
CA ASP A 268 11.98 14.60 -1.38
C ASP A 268 10.94 13.47 -1.41
N ALA A 269 10.17 13.42 -0.32
CA ALA A 269 8.85 12.81 -0.14
C ALA A 269 8.80 11.28 0.10
N PHE A 270 8.59 10.93 1.37
CA PHE A 270 7.96 9.68 1.79
C PHE A 270 6.43 9.86 1.75
N ILE A 271 5.70 9.06 0.96
CA ILE A 271 4.23 9.03 0.92
C ILE A 271 3.73 7.58 0.84
N GLU A 272 3.76 6.97 2.01
CA GLU A 272 2.65 6.39 2.80
C GLU A 272 1.64 5.32 2.31
N ILE A 273 1.02 4.70 3.33
CA ILE A 273 0.61 3.31 3.49
C ILE A 273 -0.92 3.24 3.48
N ALA A 274 -1.52 2.51 2.53
CA ALA A 274 -2.92 2.13 2.65
C ALA A 274 -3.05 0.98 3.65
N PHE A 275 -3.72 1.22 4.78
CA PHE A 275 -4.14 0.18 5.71
C PHE A 275 -5.63 -0.07 5.56
N GLU A 276 -5.98 -1.31 5.25
CA GLU A 276 -7.34 -1.80 5.33
C GLU A 276 -7.38 -2.89 6.40
N ASN A 277 -8.19 -2.71 7.43
CA ASN A 277 -8.35 -3.71 8.47
C ASN A 277 -9.45 -4.67 8.06
N HIS A 278 -9.13 -5.94 7.85
CA HIS A 278 -10.15 -6.96 7.90
C HIS A 278 -10.37 -7.34 9.38
N LEU A 279 -11.53 -6.98 9.90
CA LEU A 279 -12.11 -7.66 11.05
C LEU A 279 -13.02 -8.74 10.45
N VAL A 280 -12.58 -10.00 10.52
CA VAL A 280 -13.47 -11.15 10.28
C VAL A 280 -14.42 -11.30 11.46
#